data_AF-A0A258D961-F1
#
_entry.id   AF-A0A258D961-F1
#
_cell.length_a   1.000
_cell.length_b   1.000
_cell.length_c   1.000
_cell.angle_alpha   90.00
_cell.angle_beta   90.00
_cell.angle_gamma   90.00
#
_symmetry.space_group_name_H-M   'P 1'
#
loop_
_entity.id
_entity.type
_entity.pdbx_description
1 polymer ?
#
loop_
_entity_poly.entity_id
_entity_poly.type
_entity_poly.pdbx_seq_one_letter_code
_entity_poly.pdbx_strand_id
1 'polypeptide(L)'
;HWDAFFAFYMDTGGRKWGRPYLNRPFFSLLGQRMADKVLLLLARCPGGPWIAGALNLIGRDCLYGRHWGCVEDVPFLHFELCYYQAIEHAIRLSLPRVEAGAQGQHKIARGYLPSAVYSAHWIADPMLREPVARYLERERLAVESDMEMLTEEYSPFREER
;
A
#
# COMPACT_ATOMS: atom_id res chain seq x y z
N HIS A 1 4.40 -13.03 16.61
CA HIS A 1 4.38 -12.50 15.22
C HIS A 1 4.61 -10.98 15.18
N TRP A 2 3.96 -10.18 16.04
CA TRP A 2 4.19 -8.72 16.05
C TRP A 2 5.62 -8.30 16.41
N ASP A 3 6.32 -9.03 17.28
CA ASP A 3 7.73 -8.75 17.57
C ASP A 3 8.61 -8.97 16.35
N ALA A 4 8.36 -10.05 15.61
CA ALA A 4 9.05 -10.33 14.35
C ALA A 4 8.76 -9.25 13.32
N PHE A 5 7.48 -8.91 13.11
CA PHE A 5 7.11 -7.85 12.16
C PHE A 5 7.71 -6.49 12.53
N PHE A 6 7.75 -6.13 13.82
CA PHE A 6 8.36 -4.90 14.26
C PHE A 6 9.87 -4.86 13.95
N ALA A 7 10.59 -5.98 14.15
CA ALA A 7 12.00 -6.07 13.75
C ALA A 7 12.16 -5.83 12.24
N PHE A 8 11.28 -6.42 11.42
CA PHE A 8 11.30 -6.25 9.96
C PHE A 8 11.04 -4.79 9.54
N TYR A 9 10.05 -4.15 10.16
CA TYR A 9 9.69 -2.76 9.95
C TYR A 9 10.85 -1.82 10.31
N MET A 10 11.50 -2.05 11.46
CA MET A 10 12.63 -1.24 11.91
C MET A 10 13.83 -1.36 10.97
N ASP A 11 14.18 -2.58 10.59
CA ASP A 11 15.30 -2.84 9.68
C ASP A 11 15.09 -2.20 8.30
N THR A 12 13.92 -2.42 7.71
CA THR A 12 13.61 -1.88 6.38
C THR A 12 13.48 -0.36 6.40
N GLY A 13 12.87 0.21 7.45
CA GLY A 13 12.76 1.65 7.64
C GLY A 13 14.14 2.32 7.73
N GLY A 14 15.03 1.77 8.56
CA GLY A 14 16.39 2.28 8.74
C GLY A 14 17.24 2.26 7.48
N ARG A 15 17.02 1.30 6.56
CA ARG A 15 17.77 1.20 5.30
C ARG A 15 17.29 2.14 4.19
N LYS A 16 15.99 2.41 4.07
CA LYS A 16 15.41 3.00 2.85
C LYS A 16 14.82 4.40 3.00
N TRP A 17 14.25 4.76 4.16
CA TRP A 17 13.33 5.90 4.25
C TRP A 17 13.54 6.80 5.48
N GLY A 18 14.67 6.66 6.17
CA GLY A 18 14.98 7.43 7.37
C GLY A 18 14.48 6.77 8.66
N ARG A 19 14.12 7.56 9.67
CA ARG A 19 13.82 7.05 11.01
C ARG A 19 12.39 6.46 11.06
N PRO A 20 12.21 5.19 11.46
CA PRO A 20 10.89 4.61 11.66
C PRO A 20 10.05 5.46 12.64
N TYR A 21 8.79 5.71 12.30
CA TYR A 21 7.90 6.59 13.07
C TYR A 21 6.85 5.83 13.89
N LEU A 22 6.57 4.57 13.56
CA LEU A 22 5.70 3.70 14.36
C LEU A 22 6.53 2.97 15.41
N ASN A 23 5.98 2.84 16.62
CA ASN A 23 6.65 2.16 17.73
C ASN A 23 6.05 0.77 17.99
N ARG A 24 6.73 -0.04 18.80
CA ARG A 24 6.25 -1.39 19.13
C ARG A 24 4.85 -1.42 19.75
N PRO A 25 4.46 -0.52 20.68
CA PRO A 25 3.10 -0.45 21.21
C PRO A 25 2.01 -0.28 20.15
N PHE A 26 2.25 0.49 19.08
CA PHE A 26 1.29 0.65 17.98
C PHE A 26 0.85 -0.71 17.41
N PHE A 27 1.79 -1.60 17.09
CA PHE A 27 1.48 -2.92 16.53
C PHE A 27 0.75 -3.84 17.52
N SER A 28 1.05 -3.73 18.83
CA SER A 28 0.26 -4.43 19.85
C SER A 28 -1.19 -3.94 19.87
N LEU A 29 -1.40 -2.63 19.88
CA LEU A 29 -2.74 -2.04 19.91
C LEU A 29 -3.52 -2.35 18.65
N LEU A 30 -2.87 -2.35 17.49
CA LEU A 30 -3.46 -2.74 16.22
C LEU A 30 -4.00 -4.18 16.28
N GLY A 31 -3.16 -5.12 16.75
CA GLY A 31 -3.57 -6.51 16.92
C GLY A 31 -4.65 -6.71 17.98
N GLN A 32 -4.67 -5.90 19.05
CA GLN A 32 -5.67 -6.03 20.12
C GLN A 32 -7.04 -5.46 19.74
N ARG A 33 -7.06 -4.37 18.96
CA ARG A 33 -8.28 -3.58 18.71
C ARG A 33 -8.88 -3.78 17.32
N MET A 34 -8.09 -4.29 16.38
CA MET A 34 -8.46 -4.38 14.96
C MET A 34 -8.03 -5.71 14.33
N ALA A 35 -7.92 -6.78 15.11
CA ALA A 35 -7.46 -8.08 14.62
C ALA A 35 -8.23 -8.56 13.38
N ASP A 36 -9.56 -8.36 13.37
CA ASP A 36 -10.46 -8.72 12.27
C ASP A 36 -10.27 -7.86 11.01
N LYS A 37 -9.58 -6.73 11.12
CA LYS A 37 -9.26 -5.81 10.03
C LYS A 37 -7.80 -5.88 9.60
N VAL A 38 -7.04 -6.84 10.10
CA VAL A 38 -5.61 -6.98 9.80
C VAL A 38 -5.37 -8.26 9.02
N LEU A 39 -4.66 -8.12 7.90
CA LEU A 39 -4.03 -9.24 7.20
C LEU A 39 -2.51 -9.09 7.33
N LEU A 40 -1.89 -10.00 8.09
CA LEU A 40 -0.45 -10.05 8.27
C LEU A 40 0.11 -11.28 7.54
N LEU A 41 0.86 -11.03 6.47
CA LEU A 41 1.56 -12.06 5.72
C LEU A 41 2.98 -12.19 6.26
N LEU A 42 3.45 -13.42 6.49
CA LEU A 42 4.77 -13.71 7.06
C LEU A 42 5.45 -14.80 6.24
N ALA A 43 6.76 -14.66 6.00
CA ALA A 43 7.57 -15.67 5.32
C ALA A 43 8.66 -16.22 6.24
N ARG A 44 8.94 -17.52 6.10
CA ARG A 44 10.06 -18.23 6.74
C ARG A 44 10.52 -19.38 5.87
N CYS A 45 11.79 -19.75 5.99
CA CYS A 45 12.25 -21.06 5.53
C CYS A 45 11.64 -22.18 6.39
N PRO A 46 11.47 -23.40 5.84
CA PRO A 46 11.02 -24.55 6.61
C PRO A 46 11.87 -24.76 7.88
N GLY A 47 11.22 -24.80 9.04
CA GLY A 47 11.89 -24.95 10.34
C GLY A 47 12.62 -23.70 10.87
N GLY A 48 12.70 -22.61 10.10
CA GLY A 48 13.40 -21.38 10.46
C GLY A 48 12.54 -20.32 11.15
N PRO A 49 13.15 -19.22 11.62
CA PRO A 49 12.45 -18.04 12.11
C PRO A 49 11.76 -17.30 10.96
N TRP A 50 10.85 -16.38 11.30
CA TRP A 50 10.27 -15.45 10.33
C TRP A 50 11.36 -14.51 9.78
N ILE A 51 11.39 -14.32 8.47
CA ILE A 51 12.41 -13.52 7.78
C ILE A 51 11.85 -12.23 7.16
N ALA A 52 10.54 -12.20 6.92
CA ALA A 52 9.86 -11.06 6.32
C ALA A 52 8.36 -11.04 6.63
N GLY A 53 7.73 -9.89 6.39
CA GLY A 53 6.29 -9.77 6.44
C GLY A 53 5.73 -8.53 5.75
N ALA A 54 4.46 -8.63 5.37
CA ALA A 54 3.65 -7.55 4.81
C ALA A 54 2.39 -7.34 5.66
N LEU A 55 2.20 -6.11 6.13
CA LEU A 55 1.00 -5.68 6.86
C LEU A 55 0.03 -5.00 5.89
N ASN A 56 -1.19 -5.54 5.86
CA ASN A 56 -2.32 -5.03 5.13
C ASN A 56 -3.50 -4.77 6.07
N LEU A 57 -4.33 -3.78 5.73
CA LEU A 57 -5.60 -3.51 6.42
C LEU A 57 -6.77 -3.87 5.51
N ILE A 58 -7.73 -4.58 6.06
CA ILE A 58 -8.94 -5.03 5.38
C ILE A 58 -10.00 -3.94 5.53
N GLY A 59 -10.34 -3.29 4.43
CA GLY A 59 -11.45 -2.35 4.32
C GLY A 59 -12.77 -3.04 3.99
N ARG A 60 -13.80 -2.24 3.69
CA ARG A 60 -15.11 -2.74 3.26
C ARG A 60 -15.08 -3.36 1.87
N ASP A 61 -14.34 -2.72 0.96
CA ASP A 61 -14.30 -2.99 -0.48
C ASP A 61 -12.85 -3.02 -1.01
N CYS A 62 -11.86 -2.95 -0.13
CA CYS A 62 -10.46 -2.82 -0.53
C CYS A 62 -9.53 -3.48 0.48
N LEU A 63 -8.51 -4.16 -0.04
CA LEU A 63 -7.34 -4.53 0.75
C LEU A 63 -6.26 -3.47 0.61
N TYR A 64 -5.81 -2.93 1.73
CA TYR A 64 -4.85 -1.84 1.73
C TYR A 64 -3.47 -2.27 2.23
N GLY A 65 -2.47 -2.23 1.36
CA GLY A 65 -1.07 -2.38 1.74
C GLY A 65 -0.58 -1.22 2.60
N ARG A 66 0.17 -1.52 3.67
CA ARG A 66 0.70 -0.51 4.60
C ARG A 66 2.20 -0.57 4.77
N HIS A 67 2.69 -1.68 5.33
CA HIS A 67 4.09 -1.79 5.69
C HIS A 67 4.65 -3.12 5.24
N TRP A 68 5.85 -3.04 4.66
CA TRP A 68 6.68 -4.19 4.31
C TRP A 68 7.93 -4.16 5.18
N GLY A 69 8.44 -5.32 5.55
CA GLY A 69 9.83 -5.43 5.94
C GLY A 69 10.40 -6.83 5.82
N CYS A 70 11.73 -6.90 5.80
CA CYS A 70 12.49 -8.14 5.92
C CYS A 70 13.77 -7.91 6.74
N VAL A 71 14.29 -8.99 7.31
CA VAL A 71 15.64 -9.06 7.92
C VAL A 71 16.62 -9.88 7.09
N GLU A 72 16.12 -10.62 6.09
CA GLU A 72 16.93 -11.31 5.10
C GLU A 72 16.57 -10.81 3.70
N ASP A 73 17.58 -10.68 2.84
CA ASP A 73 17.38 -10.32 1.43
C ASP A 73 17.21 -11.58 0.60
N VAL A 74 15.98 -11.79 0.13
CA VAL A 74 15.61 -12.93 -0.71
C VAL A 74 15.04 -12.36 -2.02
N PRO A 75 15.60 -12.75 -3.18
CA PRO A 75 15.12 -12.29 -4.47
C PRO A 75 13.61 -12.48 -4.61
N PHE A 76 12.93 -11.43 -5.07
CA PHE A 76 11.49 -11.39 -5.35
C PHE A 76 10.54 -11.58 -4.15
N LEU A 77 11.03 -11.75 -2.92
CA LEU A 77 10.18 -11.96 -1.74
C LEU A 77 9.22 -10.79 -1.47
N HIS A 78 9.65 -9.57 -1.79
CA HIS A 78 8.78 -8.38 -1.74
C HIS A 78 7.59 -8.50 -2.71
N PHE A 79 7.80 -9.03 -3.92
CA PHE A 79 6.71 -9.21 -4.88
C PHE A 79 5.75 -10.29 -4.39
N GLU A 80 6.28 -11.40 -3.90
CA GLU A 80 5.47 -12.49 -3.35
C GLU A 80 4.52 -11.99 -2.25
N LEU A 81 5.04 -11.31 -1.23
CA LEU A 81 4.24 -10.91 -0.09
C LEU A 81 3.42 -9.63 -0.30
N CYS A 82 3.93 -8.63 -1.02
CA CYS A 82 3.23 -7.35 -1.19
C CYS A 82 2.28 -7.33 -2.41
N TYR A 83 2.41 -8.26 -3.35
CA TYR A 83 1.62 -8.31 -4.58
C TYR A 83 0.82 -9.60 -4.65
N TYR A 84 1.48 -10.74 -4.88
CA TYR A 84 0.79 -11.98 -5.20
C TYR A 84 -0.06 -12.49 -4.03
N GLN A 85 0.51 -12.62 -2.84
CA GLN A 85 -0.24 -13.03 -1.64
C GLN A 85 -1.33 -12.01 -1.26
N ALA A 86 -1.07 -10.71 -1.39
CA ALA A 86 -2.07 -9.68 -1.12
C ALA A 86 -3.27 -9.79 -2.07
N ILE A 87 -3.02 -9.92 -3.38
CA ILE A 87 -4.06 -10.12 -4.41
C ILE A 87 -4.83 -11.41 -4.17
N GLU A 88 -4.13 -12.51 -3.91
CA GLU A 88 -4.75 -13.81 -3.67
C GLU A 88 -5.69 -13.77 -2.45
N HIS A 89 -5.28 -13.10 -1.37
CA HIS A 89 -6.12 -12.89 -0.20
C HIS A 89 -7.31 -11.95 -0.48
N ALA A 90 -7.12 -10.90 -1.27
CA ALA A 90 -8.22 -10.02 -1.66
C ALA A 90 -9.29 -10.79 -2.45
N ILE A 91 -8.88 -11.65 -3.38
CA ILE A 91 -9.79 -12.55 -4.12
C ILE A 91 -10.53 -13.48 -3.16
N ARG A 92 -9.83 -14.15 -2.23
CA ARG A 92 -10.45 -15.01 -1.22
C ARG A 92 -11.48 -14.28 -0.36
N LEU A 93 -11.20 -13.03 -0.02
CA LEU A 93 -12.08 -12.17 0.78
C LEU A 93 -13.17 -11.48 -0.07
N SER A 94 -13.24 -11.76 -1.38
CA SER A 94 -14.16 -11.10 -2.32
C SER A 94 -14.05 -9.58 -2.31
N LEU A 95 -12.84 -9.05 -2.09
CA LEU A 95 -12.54 -7.63 -2.15
C LEU A 95 -12.25 -7.24 -3.61
N PRO A 96 -12.98 -6.26 -4.17
CA PRO A 96 -12.85 -5.91 -5.59
C PRO A 96 -11.56 -5.17 -5.94
N ARG A 97 -10.86 -4.58 -4.97
CA ARG A 97 -9.60 -3.87 -5.23
C ARG A 97 -8.52 -4.12 -4.18
N VAL A 98 -7.27 -4.03 -4.62
CA VAL A 98 -6.07 -3.96 -3.77
C VAL A 98 -5.39 -2.63 -4.02
N GLU A 99 -4.99 -1.95 -2.95
CA GLU A 99 -4.18 -0.75 -3.03
C GLU A 99 -2.79 -1.03 -2.48
N ALA A 100 -1.78 -1.06 -3.35
CA ALA A 100 -0.38 -1.31 -2.98
C ALA A 100 0.31 -0.14 -2.25
N GLY A 101 -0.45 0.78 -1.65
CA GLY A 101 0.04 1.98 -0.98
C GLY A 101 0.55 3.07 -1.93
N ALA A 102 1.05 4.17 -1.36
CA ALA A 102 1.62 5.28 -2.11
C ALA A 102 2.91 4.87 -2.86
N GLN A 103 3.27 5.63 -3.91
CA GLN A 103 4.51 5.60 -4.73
C GLN A 103 4.34 5.11 -6.18
N GLY A 104 4.87 5.93 -7.11
CA GLY A 104 5.63 5.56 -8.32
C GLY A 104 4.90 4.86 -9.47
N GLN A 105 5.10 5.39 -10.68
CA GLN A 105 4.66 4.81 -11.96
C GLN A 105 5.14 3.36 -12.18
N HIS A 106 6.22 2.93 -11.52
CA HIS A 106 6.74 1.57 -11.60
C HIS A 106 5.76 0.48 -11.14
N LYS A 107 4.66 0.84 -10.46
CA LYS A 107 3.60 -0.12 -10.08
C LYS A 107 2.67 -0.48 -11.24
N ILE A 108 2.60 0.35 -12.29
CA ILE A 108 1.78 0.10 -13.48
C ILE A 108 2.24 -1.19 -14.16
N ALA A 109 3.53 -1.33 -14.40
CA ALA A 109 4.13 -2.56 -14.94
C ALA A 109 3.91 -3.81 -14.05
N ARG A 110 3.45 -3.64 -12.81
CA ARG A 110 3.12 -4.72 -11.86
C ARG A 110 1.62 -4.98 -11.75
N GLY A 111 0.81 -4.39 -12.63
CA GLY A 111 -0.64 -4.58 -12.70
C GLY A 111 -1.48 -3.59 -11.89
N TYR A 112 -0.90 -2.57 -11.28
CA TYR A 112 -1.65 -1.51 -10.59
C TYR A 112 -1.83 -0.31 -11.52
N LEU A 113 -2.94 -0.30 -12.25
CA LEU A 113 -3.29 0.85 -13.08
C LEU A 113 -3.62 2.07 -12.22
N PRO A 114 -3.39 3.29 -12.74
CA PRO A 114 -3.82 4.51 -12.08
C PRO A 114 -5.34 4.50 -11.84
N SER A 115 -5.75 4.97 -10.67
CA SER A 115 -7.16 5.13 -10.33
C SER A 115 -7.32 6.36 -9.45
N ALA A 116 -8.42 7.09 -9.66
CA ALA A 116 -8.72 8.29 -8.91
C ALA A 116 -8.96 7.95 -7.43
N VAL A 117 -8.26 8.65 -6.54
CA VAL A 117 -8.48 8.62 -5.10
C VAL A 117 -8.96 9.98 -4.63
N TYR A 118 -9.83 9.99 -3.64
CA TYR A 118 -10.50 11.21 -3.18
C TYR A 118 -10.17 11.49 -1.72
N SER A 119 -10.07 12.78 -1.40
CA SER A 119 -9.95 13.26 -0.03
C SER A 119 -10.93 14.40 0.19
N ALA A 120 -11.44 14.51 1.42
CA ALA A 120 -12.37 15.55 1.81
C ALA A 120 -11.69 16.50 2.79
N HIS A 121 -11.69 17.79 2.48
CA HIS A 121 -11.04 18.81 3.28
C HIS A 121 -12.03 19.92 3.61
N TRP A 122 -12.15 20.23 4.89
CA TRP A 122 -12.86 21.43 5.33
C TRP A 122 -11.84 22.53 5.61
N ILE A 123 -11.96 23.65 4.89
CA ILE A 123 -11.08 24.81 5.05
C ILE A 123 -11.95 25.97 5.50
N ALA A 124 -11.85 26.29 6.79
CA ALA A 124 -12.68 27.32 7.43
C ALA A 124 -12.34 28.72 6.92
N ASP A 125 -11.06 29.02 6.76
CA ASP A 125 -10.58 30.33 6.28
C ASP A 125 -10.90 30.51 4.79
N PRO A 126 -11.76 31.47 4.42
CA PRO A 126 -12.07 31.75 3.01
C PRO A 126 -10.83 32.13 2.20
N MET A 127 -9.86 32.84 2.79
CA MET A 127 -8.65 33.29 2.11
C MET A 127 -7.73 32.13 1.73
N LEU A 128 -7.80 31.00 2.45
CA LEU A 128 -7.11 29.77 2.07
C LEU A 128 -7.97 28.87 1.17
N ARG A 129 -9.28 28.80 1.44
CA ARG A 129 -10.22 27.94 0.71
C ARG A 129 -10.28 28.27 -0.77
N GLU A 130 -10.36 29.56 -1.10
CA GLU A 130 -10.48 30.02 -2.49
C GLU A 130 -9.26 29.68 -3.37
N PRO A 131 -8.01 29.99 -3.00
CA PRO A 131 -6.85 29.61 -3.81
C PRO A 131 -6.68 28.09 -3.90
N VAL A 132 -6.97 27.34 -2.85
CA VAL A 132 -6.95 25.86 -2.90
C VAL A 132 -8.00 25.36 -3.89
N ALA A 133 -9.24 25.85 -3.83
CA ALA A 133 -10.29 25.45 -4.76
C ALA A 133 -9.91 25.73 -6.23
N ARG A 134 -9.38 26.92 -6.54
CA ARG A 134 -8.92 27.27 -7.90
C ARG A 134 -7.74 26.42 -8.37
N TYR A 135 -6.86 26.01 -7.46
CA TYR A 135 -5.77 25.09 -7.81
C TYR A 135 -6.33 23.70 -8.16
N LEU A 136 -7.24 23.17 -7.34
CA LEU A 136 -7.85 21.86 -7.52
C LEU A 136 -8.65 21.72 -8.82
N GLU A 137 -9.21 22.81 -9.36
CA GLU A 137 -9.84 22.82 -10.69
C GLU A 137 -8.86 22.42 -11.80
N ARG A 138 -7.63 22.95 -11.77
CA ARG A 138 -6.59 22.64 -12.75
C ARG A 138 -5.89 21.32 -12.47
N GLU A 139 -5.64 21.03 -11.20
CA GLU A 139 -5.02 19.77 -10.78
C GLU A 139 -5.87 18.57 -11.20
N ARG A 140 -7.21 18.64 -11.06
CA ARG A 140 -8.09 17.53 -11.43
C ARG A 140 -7.95 17.15 -12.90
N LEU A 141 -7.96 18.13 -13.80
CA LEU A 141 -7.80 17.90 -15.24
C LEU A 141 -6.42 17.32 -15.55
N ALA A 142 -5.38 17.81 -14.90
CA ALA A 142 -4.03 17.28 -15.08
C ALA A 142 -3.91 15.84 -14.60
N VAL A 143 -4.46 15.52 -13.43
CA VAL A 143 -4.47 14.16 -12.87
C VAL A 143 -5.27 13.20 -13.74
N GLU A 144 -6.44 13.61 -14.24
CA GLU A 144 -7.24 12.81 -15.19
C GLU A 144 -6.45 12.52 -16.46
N SER A 145 -5.85 13.54 -17.09
CA SER A 145 -5.02 13.37 -18.28
C SER A 145 -3.80 12.49 -18.04
N ASP A 146 -3.15 12.61 -16.89
CA ASP A 146 -2.00 11.79 -16.50
C ASP A 146 -2.44 10.32 -16.32
N MET A 147 -3.59 10.06 -15.69
CA MET A 147 -4.10 8.70 -15.51
C MET A 147 -4.45 8.05 -16.85
N GLU A 148 -5.08 8.77 -17.77
CA GLU A 148 -5.39 8.29 -19.13
C GLU A 148 -4.11 7.92 -19.88
N MET A 149 -3.17 8.88 -20.01
CA MET A 149 -1.88 8.64 -20.68
C MET A 149 -1.13 7.45 -20.07
N LEU A 150 -1.04 7.38 -18.74
CA LEU A 150 -0.33 6.30 -18.06
C LEU A 150 -0.98 4.93 -18.31
N THR A 151 -2.31 4.89 -18.44
CA THR A 151 -3.05 3.67 -18.73
C THR A 151 -2.83 3.24 -20.18
N GLU A 152 -2.95 4.18 -21.12
CA GLU A 152 -2.78 3.90 -22.56
C GLU A 152 -1.35 3.47 -22.91
N GLU A 153 -0.34 4.17 -22.38
CA GLU A 153 1.05 3.92 -22.78
C GLU A 153 1.73 2.76 -22.02
N TYR A 154 1.34 2.51 -20.76
CA TYR A 154 2.09 1.62 -19.86
C TYR A 154 1.28 0.45 -19.31
N SER A 155 0.00 0.30 -19.67
CA SER A 155 -0.81 -0.84 -19.21
C SER A 155 -0.13 -2.16 -19.59
N PRO A 156 0.11 -3.06 -18.61
CA PRO A 156 0.65 -4.39 -18.89
C PRO A 156 -0.45 -5.36 -19.38
N PHE A 157 -1.71 -4.92 -19.39
CA PHE A 157 -2.83 -5.75 -19.77
C PHE A 157 -3.04 -5.73 -21.28
N ARG A 158 -3.38 -6.89 -21.83
CA ARG A 158 -3.71 -7.02 -23.25
C ARG A 158 -4.99 -6.23 -23.55
N GLU A 159 -4.95 -5.38 -24.56
CA GLU A 159 -6.16 -4.79 -25.13
C GLU A 159 -7.03 -5.90 -25.74
N GLU A 160 -8.29 -5.98 -25.31
CA GLU A 160 -9.30 -6.75 -26.03
C GLU A 160 -9.60 -6.02 -27.34
N ARG A 161 -9.08 -6.58 -28.44
CA ARG A 161 -9.46 -6.18 -29.81
C ARG A 161 -10.65 -6.99 -30.29
#